data_AF-G3NR58-F1
#
_entry.id   AF-G3NR58-F1
#
_cell.length_a   1.000
_cell.length_b   1.000
_cell.length_c   1.000
_cell.angle_alpha   90.00
_cell.angle_beta   90.00
_cell.angle_gamma   90.00
#
_symmetry.space_group_name_H-M   'P 1'
#
loop_
_entity.id
_entity.type
_entity.pdbx_description
1 polymer ?
#
loop_
_entity_poly.entity_id
_entity_poly.type
_entity_poly.pdbx_seq_one_letter_code
_entity_poly.pdbx_strand_id
1 'polypeptide(L)'
;PQTHIKLNGSSMVVLIDSEASANCVSETSFEKLMPRPQLNHTSTKIYPFRSKVPLPLKGSFKCSVEKGQENTTCTFFVVEGDGFNMLSDKTSKALGLIKIVTAVSSTQQRRTVADELVENHPELFQGIGKLKDFQVKLHINPDIKPSCQPHRRVPFHIRQKVEDELQKLEADDNIEEVNGPTP
;
A
#
# COMPACT_ATOMS: atom_id res chain seq x y z
N PRO A 1 -5.85 -2.20 10.35
CA PRO A 1 -5.01 -1.90 11.54
C PRO A 1 -5.81 -1.17 12.63
N GLN A 2 -5.88 -1.73 13.84
CA GLN A 2 -6.60 -1.15 14.97
C GLN A 2 -5.64 -0.69 16.07
N THR A 3 -6.06 0.31 16.85
CA THR A 3 -5.31 0.75 18.03
C THR A 3 -6.24 1.29 19.11
N HIS A 4 -5.72 1.44 20.33
CA HIS A 4 -6.42 2.13 21.41
C HIS A 4 -6.08 3.62 21.40
N ILE A 5 -7.09 4.47 21.54
CA ILE A 5 -6.95 5.91 21.77
C ILE A 5 -7.73 6.32 23.01
N LYS A 6 -7.46 7.51 23.55
CA LYS A 6 -8.33 8.15 24.54
C LYS A 6 -9.10 9.30 23.90
N LEU A 7 -10.41 9.30 24.08
CA LEU A 7 -11.33 10.37 23.69
C LEU A 7 -11.89 11.01 24.95
N ASN A 8 -11.52 12.27 25.23
CA ASN A 8 -11.84 12.94 26.51
C ASN A 8 -11.50 12.07 27.74
N GLY A 9 -10.37 11.34 27.69
CA GLY A 9 -9.95 10.41 28.76
C GLY A 9 -10.57 9.01 28.70
N SER A 10 -11.66 8.79 27.96
CA SER A 10 -12.27 7.48 27.75
C SER A 10 -11.49 6.67 26.72
N SER A 11 -10.95 5.50 27.12
CA SER A 11 -10.19 4.62 26.23
C SER A 11 -11.12 3.82 25.31
N MET A 12 -10.79 3.75 24.03
CA MET A 12 -11.55 2.96 23.05
C MET A 12 -10.67 2.42 21.92
N VAL A 13 -11.11 1.33 21.32
CA VAL A 13 -10.50 0.76 20.11
C VAL A 13 -11.04 1.47 18.88
N VAL A 14 -10.13 1.86 17.98
CA VAL A 14 -10.43 2.48 16.70
C VAL A 14 -9.67 1.79 15.56
N LEU A 15 -10.29 1.75 14.39
CA LEU A 15 -9.63 1.44 13.13
C LEU A 15 -8.87 2.67 12.62
N ILE A 16 -7.63 2.47 12.17
CA ILE A 16 -6.87 3.49 11.46
C ILE A 16 -7.16 3.32 9.97
N ASP A 17 -7.76 4.34 9.35
CA ASP A 17 -8.09 4.34 7.93
C ASP A 17 -7.44 5.56 7.23
N SER A 18 -6.38 5.28 6.48
CA SER A 18 -5.61 6.27 5.73
C SER A 18 -6.36 6.83 4.52
N GLU A 19 -7.48 6.21 4.12
CA GLU A 19 -8.32 6.68 3.01
C GLU A 19 -9.58 7.40 3.49
N ALA A 20 -9.84 7.39 4.80
CA ALA A 20 -10.96 8.11 5.39
C ALA A 20 -10.67 9.61 5.56
N SER A 21 -11.64 10.43 5.14
CA SER A 21 -11.60 11.90 5.27
C SER A 21 -12.20 12.42 6.59
N ALA A 22 -12.94 11.58 7.33
CA ALA A 22 -13.64 11.94 8.56
C ALA A 22 -13.46 10.87 9.65
N ASN A 23 -13.48 11.30 10.92
CA ASN A 23 -13.51 10.37 12.04
C ASN A 23 -14.96 9.99 12.34
N CYS A 24 -15.19 8.70 12.61
CA CYS A 24 -16.51 8.18 12.95
C CYS A 24 -16.45 7.43 14.27
N VAL A 25 -17.55 7.48 15.01
CA VAL A 25 -17.79 6.68 16.21
C VAL A 25 -19.21 6.12 16.12
N SER A 26 -19.41 4.88 16.54
CA SER A 26 -20.75 4.31 16.63
C SER A 26 -21.56 4.99 17.72
N GLU A 27 -22.88 5.03 17.59
CA GLU A 27 -23.80 5.51 18.62
C GLU A 27 -23.56 4.76 19.94
N THR A 28 -23.38 3.44 19.87
CA THR A 28 -23.08 2.58 21.03
C THR A 28 -21.77 2.94 21.74
N SER A 29 -20.76 3.39 20.99
CA SER A 29 -19.46 3.83 21.56
C SER A 29 -19.54 5.24 22.10
N PHE A 30 -20.25 6.14 21.41
CA PHE A 30 -20.52 7.50 21.87
C PHE A 30 -21.28 7.50 23.20
N GLU A 31 -22.27 6.62 23.36
CA GLU A 31 -23.02 6.48 24.60
C GLU A 31 -22.15 6.05 25.79
N LYS A 32 -21.05 5.32 25.55
CA LYS A 32 -20.14 4.87 26.60
C LYS A 32 -19.10 5.94 26.99
N LEU A 33 -18.99 7.06 26.27
CA LEU A 33 -18.03 8.11 26.58
C LEU A 33 -18.37 8.82 27.90
N MET A 34 -17.34 9.03 28.72
CA MET A 34 -17.44 9.71 30.01
C MET A 34 -16.27 10.72 30.16
N PRO A 35 -16.55 12.03 30.31
CA PRO A 35 -17.87 12.66 30.16
C PRO A 35 -18.37 12.59 28.72
N ARG A 36 -19.67 12.34 28.55
CA ARG A 36 -20.29 12.29 27.22
C ARG A 36 -20.35 13.71 26.63
N PRO A 37 -19.77 13.95 25.45
CA PRO A 37 -19.82 15.28 24.83
C PRO A 37 -21.23 15.60 24.30
N GLN A 38 -21.58 16.89 24.24
CA GLN A 38 -22.82 17.32 23.60
C GLN A 38 -22.73 17.14 22.08
N LEU A 39 -23.81 16.62 21.51
CA LEU A 39 -23.93 16.41 20.09
C LEU A 39 -24.43 17.69 19.41
N ASN A 40 -23.71 18.15 18.38
CA ASN A 40 -24.14 19.26 17.54
C ASN A 40 -24.77 18.73 16.25
N HIS A 41 -25.82 19.41 15.80
CA HIS A 41 -26.39 19.18 14.47
C HIS A 41 -25.32 19.36 13.39
N THR A 42 -25.35 18.53 12.35
CA THR A 42 -24.46 18.65 11.20
C THR A 42 -25.21 18.39 9.90
N SER A 43 -24.92 19.19 8.87
CA SER A 43 -25.38 18.97 7.50
C SER A 43 -24.40 18.14 6.66
N THR A 44 -23.29 17.71 7.26
CA THR A 44 -22.26 16.91 6.60
C THR A 44 -22.81 15.53 6.23
N LYS A 45 -22.49 15.04 5.03
CA LYS A 45 -22.82 13.68 4.58
C LYS A 45 -21.53 12.90 4.39
N ILE A 46 -21.43 11.73 5.02
CA ILE A 46 -20.30 10.81 4.90
C ILE A 46 -20.73 9.62 4.07
N TYR A 47 -19.98 9.29 3.03
CA TYR A 47 -20.31 8.20 2.11
C TYR A 47 -19.31 7.05 2.26
N PRO A 48 -19.78 5.81 2.46
CA PRO A 48 -18.93 4.64 2.31
C PRO A 48 -18.39 4.52 0.88
N PHE A 49 -17.33 3.74 0.71
CA PHE A 49 -16.71 3.54 -0.60
C PHE A 49 -17.74 3.07 -1.65
N ARG A 50 -17.85 3.83 -2.74
CA ARG A 50 -18.79 3.60 -3.86
C ARG A 50 -20.28 3.59 -3.49
N SER A 51 -20.66 4.02 -2.29
CA SER A 51 -22.06 4.17 -1.90
C SER A 51 -22.62 5.51 -2.37
N LYS A 52 -23.87 5.52 -2.87
CA LYS A 52 -24.65 6.74 -3.12
C LYS A 52 -25.50 7.15 -1.91
N VAL A 53 -25.59 6.29 -0.89
CA VAL A 53 -26.34 6.51 0.33
C VAL A 53 -25.36 6.90 1.44
N PRO A 54 -25.54 8.06 2.10
CA PRO A 54 -24.67 8.46 3.19
C PRO A 54 -24.93 7.63 4.44
N LEU A 55 -23.94 7.55 5.32
CA LEU A 55 -24.12 7.01 6.66
C LEU A 55 -25.20 7.80 7.42
N PRO A 56 -26.07 7.14 8.19
CA PRO A 56 -27.03 7.82 9.06
C PRO A 56 -26.27 8.46 10.22
N LEU A 57 -26.18 9.79 10.23
CA LEU A 57 -25.46 10.53 11.26
C LEU A 57 -26.45 11.10 12.29
N LYS A 58 -26.18 10.88 13.58
CA LYS A 58 -26.89 11.53 14.68
C LYS A 58 -26.45 12.99 14.87
N GLY A 59 -25.21 13.28 14.51
CA GLY A 59 -24.60 14.59 14.70
C GLY A 59 -23.07 14.51 14.75
N SER A 60 -22.46 15.58 15.24
CA SER A 60 -21.01 15.66 15.38
C SER A 60 -20.60 16.33 16.69
N PHE A 61 -19.41 16.00 17.18
CA PHE A 61 -18.83 16.66 18.34
C PHE A 61 -17.33 16.86 18.14
N LYS A 62 -16.79 17.89 18.79
CA LYS A 62 -15.36 18.18 18.81
C LYS A 62 -14.78 17.68 20.12
N CYS A 63 -13.63 17.03 20.08
CA CYS A 63 -13.01 16.43 21.26
C CYS A 63 -11.49 16.36 21.12
N SER A 64 -10.81 16.24 22.27
CA SER A 64 -9.40 15.92 22.32
C SER A 64 -9.21 14.41 22.20
N VAL A 65 -8.35 14.01 21.26
CA VAL A 65 -7.89 12.63 21.09
C VAL A 65 -6.44 12.53 21.51
N GLU A 66 -6.11 11.49 22.26
CA GLU A 66 -4.76 11.24 22.75
C GLU A 66 -4.29 9.84 22.38
N LYS A 67 -3.01 9.75 22.02
CA LYS A 67 -2.27 8.50 21.83
C LYS A 67 -0.84 8.66 22.35
N GLY A 68 -0.54 8.04 23.49
CA GLY A 68 0.78 8.17 24.10
C GLY A 68 1.03 9.61 24.53
N GLN A 69 2.06 10.25 23.97
CA GLN A 69 2.39 11.67 24.22
C GLN A 69 1.75 12.61 23.19
N GLU A 70 1.21 12.08 22.10
CA GLU A 70 0.58 12.87 21.05
C GLU A 70 -0.88 13.16 21.38
N ASN A 71 -1.32 14.36 21.06
CA ASN A 71 -2.72 14.75 21.17
C ASN A 71 -3.13 15.66 20.01
N THR A 72 -4.41 15.62 19.66
CA THR A 72 -4.98 16.54 18.68
C THR A 72 -6.45 16.74 18.99
N THR A 73 -6.98 17.93 18.69
CA THR A 73 -8.41 18.17 18.71
C THR A 73 -9.00 17.95 17.32
N CYS A 74 -10.05 17.13 17.21
CA CYS A 74 -10.71 16.86 15.94
C CYS A 74 -12.22 16.66 16.12
N THR A 75 -12.94 16.59 15.00
CA THR A 75 -14.38 16.35 14.96
C THR A 75 -14.62 14.86 14.73
N PHE A 76 -15.54 14.29 15.50
CA PHE A 76 -16.12 12.96 15.27
C PHE A 76 -17.57 13.11 14.83
N PHE A 77 -17.97 12.24 13.91
CA PHE A 77 -19.35 12.07 13.49
C PHE A 77 -19.91 10.80 14.12
N VAL A 78 -21.08 10.92 14.76
CA VAL A 78 -21.74 9.78 15.40
C VAL A 78 -22.64 9.10 14.39
N VAL A 79 -22.32 7.86 14.06
CA VAL A 79 -23.09 7.02 13.14
C VAL A 79 -24.13 6.24 13.95
N GLU A 80 -25.37 6.24 13.51
CA GLU A 80 -26.47 5.53 14.16
C GLU A 80 -26.22 4.00 14.22
N GLY A 81 -26.56 3.38 15.35
CA GLY A 81 -26.41 1.94 15.59
C GLY A 81 -25.02 1.47 16.05
N ASP A 82 -24.82 0.15 16.06
CA ASP A 82 -23.58 -0.52 16.53
C ASP A 82 -22.56 -0.68 15.40
N GLY A 83 -22.14 0.46 14.86
CA GLY A 83 -21.17 0.54 13.77
C GLY A 83 -19.71 0.37 14.23
N PHE A 84 -18.82 1.11 13.57
CA PHE A 84 -17.39 1.07 13.80
C PHE A 84 -16.88 2.41 14.34
N ASN A 85 -15.70 2.36 14.96
CA ASN A 85 -14.97 3.55 15.38
C ASN A 85 -13.71 3.67 14.51
N MET A 86 -13.48 4.85 13.94
CA MET A 86 -12.45 5.01 12.92
C MET A 86 -11.82 6.40 12.97
N LEU A 87 -10.50 6.42 12.73
CA LEU A 87 -9.72 7.61 12.54
C LEU A 87 -9.44 7.86 11.06
N SER A 88 -9.69 9.10 10.65
CA SER A 88 -9.29 9.65 9.36
C SER A 88 -7.78 9.69 9.20
N ASP A 89 -7.34 9.82 7.94
CA ASP A 89 -5.95 10.10 7.56
C ASP A 89 -5.37 11.28 8.35
N LYS A 90 -6.09 12.42 8.35
CA LYS A 90 -5.65 13.65 9.01
C LYS A 90 -5.40 13.44 10.51
N THR A 91 -6.32 12.77 11.20
CA THR A 91 -6.20 12.54 12.65
C THR A 91 -5.12 11.52 12.96
N SER A 92 -5.02 10.47 12.14
CA SER A 92 -4.02 9.42 12.29
C SER A 92 -2.60 9.94 12.08
N LYS A 93 -2.38 10.83 11.10
CA LYS A 93 -1.09 11.54 10.92
C LYS A 93 -0.77 12.45 12.09
N ALA A 94 -1.74 13.23 12.56
CA ALA A 94 -1.56 14.14 13.69
C ALA A 94 -1.21 13.41 15.00
N LEU A 95 -1.70 12.18 15.18
CA LEU A 95 -1.36 11.32 16.33
C LEU A 95 -0.09 10.47 16.11
N GLY A 96 0.64 10.67 15.01
CA GLY A 96 1.83 9.88 14.68
C GLY A 96 1.56 8.40 14.39
N LEU A 97 0.29 8.01 14.16
CA LEU A 97 -0.12 6.63 13.87
C LEU A 97 0.18 6.21 12.44
N ILE A 98 0.22 7.18 11.52
CA ILE A 98 0.62 6.98 10.12
C ILE A 98 1.79 7.90 9.83
N LYS A 99 2.88 7.32 9.33
CA LYS A 99 4.03 8.05 8.80
C LYS A 99 4.14 7.77 7.31
N ILE A 100 3.83 8.77 6.48
CA ILE A 100 4.08 8.69 5.04
C ILE A 100 5.54 9.09 4.80
N VAL A 101 6.35 8.14 4.37
CA VAL A 101 7.74 8.38 3.98
C VAL A 101 7.77 8.61 2.48
N THR A 102 7.82 9.88 2.06
CA THR A 102 7.85 10.27 0.63
C THR A 102 9.25 10.46 0.08
N ALA A 103 10.24 10.58 0.96
CA ALA A 103 11.65 10.67 0.60
C ALA A 103 12.50 10.00 1.67
N VAL A 104 13.48 9.21 1.23
CA VAL A 104 14.53 8.69 2.10
C VAL A 104 15.72 9.64 1.93
N SER A 105 15.94 10.53 2.90
CA SER A 105 17.16 11.33 2.93
C SER A 105 18.28 10.47 3.50
N SER A 106 19.34 10.25 2.73
CA SER A 106 20.57 9.58 3.15
C SER A 106 21.37 10.47 4.11
N THR A 107 20.81 10.76 5.28
CA THR A 107 21.54 11.48 6.33
C THR A 107 22.30 10.47 7.19
N GLN A 108 23.61 10.50 7.00
CA GLN A 108 24.66 9.70 7.65
C GLN A 108 24.57 8.19 7.40
N GLN A 109 25.48 7.73 6.53
CA GLN A 109 25.87 6.33 6.34
C GLN A 109 26.22 5.70 7.69
N ARG A 110 25.25 5.11 8.38
CA ARG A 110 25.53 3.90 9.14
C ARG A 110 25.51 2.79 8.11
N ARG A 111 26.63 2.07 7.97
CA ARG A 111 26.66 0.81 7.20
C ARG A 111 25.44 0.01 7.62
N THR A 112 24.55 -0.21 6.69
CA THR A 112 23.36 -1.03 6.90
C THR A 112 23.77 -2.49 6.73
N VAL A 113 22.95 -3.40 7.26
CA VAL A 113 23.12 -4.84 6.98
C VAL A 113 23.08 -5.11 5.47
N ALA A 114 22.33 -4.31 4.71
CA ALA A 114 22.31 -4.41 3.25
C ALA A 114 23.66 -4.05 2.62
N ASP A 115 24.33 -3.00 3.12
CA ASP A 115 25.66 -2.62 2.62
C ASP A 115 26.69 -3.73 2.91
N GLU A 116 26.64 -4.33 4.10
CA GLU A 116 27.51 -5.47 4.45
C GLU A 116 27.24 -6.70 3.56
N LEU A 117 25.98 -7.00 3.25
CA LEU A 117 25.63 -8.11 2.38
C LEU A 117 26.11 -7.89 0.94
N VAL A 118 25.98 -6.67 0.42
CA VAL A 118 26.45 -6.33 -0.92
C VAL A 118 27.98 -6.39 -1.01
N GLU A 119 28.68 -5.91 0.02
CA GLU A 119 30.15 -5.98 0.08
C GLU A 119 30.67 -7.43 0.23
N ASN A 120 29.99 -8.26 1.03
CA ASN A 120 30.42 -9.63 1.29
C ASN A 120 30.05 -10.61 0.17
N HIS A 121 29.04 -10.29 -0.64
CA HIS A 121 28.54 -11.13 -1.74
C HIS A 121 28.35 -10.35 -3.04
N PRO A 122 29.38 -9.65 -3.55
CA PRO A 122 29.25 -8.80 -4.73
C PRO A 122 28.79 -9.60 -5.96
N GLU A 123 29.10 -10.89 -6.03
CA GLU A 123 28.68 -11.80 -7.10
C GLU A 123 27.17 -12.05 -7.15
N LEU A 124 26.46 -11.93 -6.02
CA LEU A 124 24.99 -12.10 -5.98
C LEU A 124 24.24 -10.88 -6.52
N PHE A 125 24.91 -9.72 -6.60
CA PHE A 125 24.33 -8.45 -6.99
C PHE A 125 24.90 -7.92 -8.32
N GLN A 126 25.56 -8.78 -9.10
CA GLN A 126 26.07 -8.48 -10.43
C GLN A 126 25.23 -9.15 -11.52
N GLY A 127 24.87 -8.38 -12.56
CA GLY A 127 24.06 -8.86 -13.67
C GLY A 127 22.62 -9.20 -13.27
N ILE A 128 21.91 -9.93 -14.13
CA ILE A 128 20.52 -10.35 -13.89
C ILE A 128 20.41 -11.70 -13.15
N GLY A 129 21.55 -12.37 -12.94
CA GLY A 129 21.62 -13.72 -12.37
C GLY A 129 21.29 -14.83 -13.38
N LYS A 130 21.86 -16.03 -13.17
CA LYS A 130 21.60 -17.23 -13.98
C LYS A 130 21.34 -18.41 -13.04
N LEU A 131 20.20 -19.08 -13.19
CA LEU A 131 19.91 -20.29 -12.44
C LEU A 131 20.74 -21.44 -13.01
N LYS A 132 21.81 -21.80 -12.31
CA LYS A 132 22.72 -22.88 -12.70
C LYS A 132 22.15 -24.22 -12.25
N ASP A 133 22.51 -25.28 -12.98
CA ASP A 133 22.21 -26.68 -12.63
C ASP A 133 20.71 -27.01 -12.51
N PHE A 134 19.86 -26.20 -13.15
CA PHE A 134 18.43 -26.42 -13.21
C PHE A 134 17.93 -26.36 -14.64
N GLN A 135 17.37 -27.47 -15.12
CA GLN A 135 16.71 -27.51 -16.42
C GLN A 135 15.19 -27.38 -16.23
N VAL A 136 14.63 -26.28 -16.74
CA VAL A 136 13.18 -26.07 -16.73
C VAL A 136 12.51 -27.16 -17.58
N LYS A 137 11.54 -27.86 -16.99
CA LYS A 137 10.65 -28.78 -17.72
C LYS A 137 9.33 -28.08 -18.01
N LEU A 138 9.10 -27.74 -19.28
CA LEU A 138 7.80 -27.24 -19.74
C LEU A 138 6.85 -28.42 -19.92
N HIS A 139 5.69 -28.38 -19.25
CA HIS A 139 4.65 -29.39 -19.39
C HIS A 139 3.79 -29.10 -20.63
N ILE A 140 4.22 -29.64 -21.77
CA ILE A 140 3.52 -29.51 -23.06
C ILE A 140 2.56 -30.68 -23.25
N ASN A 141 1.33 -30.40 -23.67
CA ASN A 141 0.36 -31.43 -24.05
C ASN A 141 0.63 -31.87 -25.51
N PRO A 142 1.05 -33.11 -25.77
CA PRO A 142 1.39 -33.58 -27.12
C PRO A 142 0.17 -33.72 -28.04
N ASP A 143 -1.05 -33.76 -27.49
CA ASP A 143 -2.29 -33.87 -28.28
C ASP A 143 -2.70 -32.54 -28.92
N ILE A 144 -2.04 -31.44 -28.54
CA ILE A 144 -2.32 -30.09 -29.06
C ILE A 144 -1.31 -29.75 -30.15
N LYS A 145 -1.81 -29.39 -31.34
CA LYS A 145 -0.98 -28.91 -32.43
C LYS A 145 -0.36 -27.54 -32.08
N PRO A 146 0.97 -27.38 -32.12
CA PRO A 146 1.60 -26.10 -31.85
C PRO A 146 1.25 -25.08 -32.94
N SER A 147 1.22 -23.80 -32.56
CA SER A 147 0.97 -22.67 -33.46
C SER A 147 2.08 -21.64 -33.36
N CYS A 148 2.73 -21.33 -34.49
CA CYS A 148 3.74 -20.28 -34.53
C CYS A 148 3.07 -18.93 -34.82
N GLN A 149 3.28 -17.95 -33.92
CA GLN A 149 2.83 -16.58 -34.15
C GLN A 149 3.92 -15.80 -34.88
N PRO A 150 3.58 -15.04 -35.94
CA PRO A 150 4.56 -14.19 -36.60
C PRO A 150 5.09 -13.13 -35.63
N HIS A 151 6.38 -12.85 -35.71
CA HIS A 151 6.98 -11.76 -34.94
C HIS A 151 6.28 -10.43 -35.28
N ARG A 152 6.10 -9.57 -34.26
CA ARG A 152 5.55 -8.24 -34.48
C ARG A 152 6.58 -7.38 -35.20
N ARG A 153 6.14 -6.60 -36.20
CA ARG A 153 7.01 -5.63 -36.88
C ARG A 153 7.51 -4.59 -35.88
N VAL A 154 8.83 -4.42 -35.81
CA VAL A 154 9.47 -3.38 -35.01
C VAL A 154 9.35 -2.03 -35.74
N PRO A 155 8.82 -0.96 -35.11
CA PRO A 155 8.78 0.36 -35.71
C PRO A 155 10.17 0.85 -36.16
N PHE A 156 10.25 1.49 -37.33
CA PHE A 156 11.52 1.86 -37.96
C PHE A 156 12.43 2.69 -37.04
N HIS A 157 11.86 3.65 -36.31
CA HIS A 157 12.61 4.56 -35.44
C HIS A 157 13.26 3.89 -34.21
N ILE A 158 12.86 2.66 -33.83
CA ILE A 158 13.48 1.93 -32.71
C ILE A 158 14.28 0.70 -33.16
N ARG A 159 14.33 0.42 -34.47
CA ARG A 159 14.91 -0.82 -34.99
C ARG A 159 16.37 -1.01 -34.54
N GLN A 160 17.19 0.03 -34.69
CA GLN A 160 18.59 -0.01 -34.25
C GLN A 160 18.70 -0.32 -32.75
N LYS A 161 17.86 0.31 -31.92
CA LYS A 161 17.87 0.08 -30.46
C LYS A 161 17.52 -1.36 -30.09
N VAL A 162 16.63 -2.00 -30.85
CA VAL A 162 16.28 -3.40 -30.63
C VAL A 162 17.43 -4.31 -31.06
N GLU A 163 18.06 -4.02 -32.21
CA GLU A 163 19.23 -4.78 -32.68
C GLU A 163 20.41 -4.68 -31.70
N ASP A 164 20.71 -3.48 -31.19
CA ASP A 164 21.76 -3.27 -30.19
C ASP A 164 21.49 -4.02 -28.88
N GLU A 165 20.23 -4.03 -28.41
CA GLU A 165 19.86 -4.76 -27.18
C GLU A 165 19.92 -6.28 -27.37
N LEU A 166 19.54 -6.81 -28.54
CA LEU A 166 19.67 -8.23 -28.85
C LEU A 166 21.15 -8.67 -28.82
N GLN A 167 22.03 -7.91 -29.47
CA GLN A 167 23.48 -8.17 -29.46
C GLN A 167 24.06 -8.15 -28.04
N LYS A 168 23.62 -7.18 -27.22
CA LYS A 168 24.02 -7.11 -25.82
C LYS A 168 23.54 -8.32 -25.03
N LEU A 169 22.29 -8.74 -25.19
CA LEU A 169 21.73 -9.90 -24.49
C LEU A 169 22.44 -11.21 -24.88
N GLU A 170 22.84 -11.36 -26.13
CA GLU A 170 23.67 -12.49 -26.58
C GLU A 170 25.07 -12.43 -25.99
N ALA A 171 25.72 -11.26 -26.01
CA ALA A 171 27.05 -11.07 -25.43
C ALA A 171 27.07 -11.32 -23.91
N ASP A 172 25.96 -11.01 -23.22
CA ASP A 172 25.75 -11.25 -21.79
C ASP A 172 25.34 -12.71 -21.47
N ASP A 173 25.25 -13.61 -22.47
CA ASP A 173 24.85 -15.03 -22.32
C ASP A 173 23.44 -15.20 -21.70
N ASN A 174 22.56 -14.23 -21.96
CA ASN A 174 21.15 -14.23 -21.52
C ASN A 174 20.23 -14.89 -22.54
N ILE A 175 20.55 -14.76 -23.83
CA ILE A 175 19.84 -15.41 -24.95
C ILE A 175 20.86 -16.04 -25.89
N GLU A 176 20.40 -16.98 -26.70
CA GLU A 176 21.22 -17.65 -27.73
C GLU A 176 20.43 -17.77 -29.03
N GLU A 177 21.15 -17.83 -30.15
CA GLU A 177 20.55 -18.08 -31.46
C GLU A 177 20.06 -19.54 -31.54
N VAL A 178 18.79 -19.72 -31.89
CA VAL A 178 18.17 -21.04 -32.05
C VAL A 178 17.66 -21.27 -33.47
N ASN A 179 17.91 -22.46 -34.00
CA ASN A 179 17.47 -22.86 -35.33
C ASN A 179 16.14 -23.63 -35.23
N GLY A 180 15.02 -22.93 -35.39
CA GLY A 180 13.69 -23.52 -35.47
C GLY A 180 12.68 -22.93 -34.47
N PRO A 181 11.40 -23.30 -34.58
CA PRO A 181 10.38 -22.86 -33.64
C PRO A 181 10.65 -23.45 -32.24
N THR A 182 10.36 -22.67 -31.19
CA THR A 182 10.33 -23.18 -29.81
C THR A 182 9.37 -24.38 -29.75
N PRO A 183 9.81 -25.56 -29.25
CA PRO A 183 8.99 -26.77 -29.14
C PRO A 183 7.69 -26.57 -28.35
#